data_AF-A0A955L9Z6-F1
#
_entry.id   AF-A0A955L9Z6-F1
#
_cell.length_a   1.000
_cell.length_b   1.000
_cell.length_c   1.000
_cell.angle_alpha   90.00
_cell.angle_beta   90.00
_cell.angle_gamma   90.00
#
_symmetry.space_group_name_H-M   'P 1'
#
loop_
_entity.id
_entity.type
_entity.pdbx_description
1 polymer ?
#
loop_
_entity_poly.entity_id
_entity_poly.type
_entity_poly.pdbx_seq_one_letter_code
_entity_poly.pdbx_strand_id
1 'polypeptide(L)'
;MNTKASNNINIIEPIVGVVFGLVFYVLFNRFYDDIQFITSEFEEVKDFYNFSILAGVFVNLLKLFFRSYTFKTFIELVPLTIFIALAYKLWILFPFDTSVIGDKSLWDNIFRFLLAVPPILYAIGTITSIVKVLTNEQTLSSNE
;
A
#
# COMPACT_ATOMS: atom_id res chain seq x y z
N MET A 1 15.43 -6.75 29.49
CA MET A 1 14.90 -7.23 28.18
C MET A 1 15.19 -6.15 27.14
N ASN A 2 15.71 -6.53 25.97
CA ASN A 2 16.61 -5.76 25.11
C ASN A 2 15.94 -4.59 24.36
N THR A 3 15.95 -3.37 24.93
CA THR A 3 15.36 -2.15 24.34
C THR A 3 16.01 -1.72 23.02
N LYS A 4 17.28 -2.07 22.78
CA LYS A 4 17.97 -1.83 21.50
C LYS A 4 17.43 -2.69 20.37
N ALA A 5 17.09 -3.95 20.64
CA ALA A 5 16.56 -4.85 19.62
C ALA A 5 15.14 -4.44 19.15
N SER A 6 14.28 -4.00 20.08
CA SER A 6 12.95 -3.45 19.77
C SER A 6 13.03 -2.16 18.95
N ASN A 7 13.93 -1.24 19.30
CA ASN A 7 14.09 0.01 18.55
C ASN A 7 14.64 -0.17 17.14
N ASN A 8 15.52 -1.16 16.90
CA ASN A 8 16.07 -1.41 15.57
C ASN A 8 14.98 -1.93 14.60
N ILE A 9 14.09 -2.80 15.05
CA ILE A 9 12.99 -3.34 14.21
C ILE A 9 12.01 -2.21 13.82
N ASN A 10 11.74 -1.27 14.72
CA ASN A 10 10.81 -0.15 14.50
C ASN A 10 11.25 0.89 13.44
N ILE A 11 12.54 0.86 13.04
CA ILE A 11 13.12 1.79 12.06
C ILE A 11 13.37 1.08 10.72
N ILE A 12 13.60 -0.24 10.72
CA ILE A 12 13.88 -1.02 9.50
C ILE A 12 12.67 -1.00 8.57
N GLU A 13 11.45 -1.24 9.07
CA GLU A 13 10.25 -1.30 8.24
C GLU A 13 10.04 -0.02 7.41
N PRO A 14 10.04 1.19 8.00
CA PRO A 14 9.86 2.39 7.19
C PRO A 14 11.03 2.68 6.24
N ILE A 15 12.29 2.34 6.61
CA ILE A 15 13.43 2.48 5.69
C ILE A 15 13.25 1.57 4.47
N VAL A 16 12.90 0.30 4.70
CA VAL A 16 12.64 -0.66 3.62
C VAL A 16 11.48 -0.17 2.76
N GLY A 17 10.42 0.36 3.36
CA GLY A 17 9.29 0.94 2.62
C GLY A 17 9.69 2.11 1.71
N VAL A 18 10.51 3.03 2.21
CA VAL A 18 11.04 4.15 1.41
C VAL A 18 11.92 3.65 0.27
N VAL A 19 12.90 2.80 0.57
CA VAL A 19 13.85 2.29 -0.44
C VAL A 19 13.11 1.49 -1.51
N PHE A 20 12.26 0.56 -1.09
CA PHE A 20 11.47 -0.25 -2.02
C PHE A 20 10.55 0.61 -2.87
N GLY A 21 9.83 1.57 -2.27
CA GLY A 21 8.92 2.45 -3.00
C GLY A 21 9.63 3.32 -4.04
N LEU A 22 10.80 3.88 -3.70
CA LEU A 22 11.59 4.68 -4.64
C LEU A 22 12.20 3.82 -5.76
N VAL A 23 12.76 2.65 -5.43
CA VAL A 23 13.29 1.72 -6.43
C VAL A 23 12.18 1.27 -7.36
N PHE A 24 11.02 0.89 -6.80
CA PHE A 24 9.87 0.47 -7.58
C PHE A 24 9.36 1.60 -8.48
N TYR A 25 9.24 2.83 -7.99
CA TYR A 25 8.87 4.00 -8.78
C TYR A 25 9.81 4.20 -9.99
N VAL A 26 11.12 4.14 -9.77
CA VAL A 26 12.12 4.34 -10.84
C VAL A 26 12.07 3.20 -11.86
N LEU A 27 12.04 1.94 -11.39
CA LEU A 27 12.00 0.78 -12.28
C LEU A 27 10.71 0.75 -13.08
N PHE A 28 9.57 0.99 -12.42
CA PHE A 28 8.27 0.99 -13.08
C PHE A 28 8.20 2.04 -14.19
N ASN A 29 8.54 3.29 -13.90
CA ASN A 29 8.50 4.35 -14.93
C ASN A 29 9.50 4.15 -16.07
N ARG A 30 10.55 3.34 -15.86
CA ARG A 30 11.54 3.03 -16.89
C ARG A 30 11.15 1.86 -17.78
N PHE A 31 10.48 0.86 -17.22
CA PHE A 31 10.28 -0.43 -17.88
C PHE A 31 8.81 -0.81 -18.08
N TYR A 32 7.84 0.02 -17.66
CA TYR A 32 6.41 -0.36 -17.79
C TYR A 32 5.99 -0.52 -19.27
N ASP A 33 6.58 0.26 -20.19
CA ASP A 33 6.32 0.16 -21.63
C ASP A 33 6.77 -1.19 -22.21
N ASP A 34 7.72 -1.87 -21.57
CA ASP A 34 8.19 -3.19 -21.99
C ASP A 34 7.26 -4.32 -21.50
N ILE A 35 6.26 -4.02 -20.67
CA ILE A 35 5.35 -5.01 -20.09
C ILE A 35 4.24 -5.34 -21.09
N GLN A 36 4.38 -6.48 -21.75
CA GLN A 36 3.50 -6.90 -22.86
C GLN A 36 2.01 -7.03 -22.53
N PHE A 37 1.65 -7.24 -21.26
CA PHE A 37 0.24 -7.36 -20.85
C PHE A 37 -0.37 -6.01 -20.42
N ILE A 38 0.41 -4.93 -20.32
CA ILE A 38 -0.12 -3.58 -20.03
C ILE A 38 -0.57 -2.96 -21.35
N THR A 39 -1.80 -2.44 -21.37
CA THR A 39 -2.38 -1.81 -22.56
C THR A 39 -2.20 -0.28 -22.54
N SER A 40 -2.47 0.39 -23.66
CA SER A 40 -2.37 1.85 -23.76
C SER A 40 -3.29 2.61 -22.80
N GLU A 41 -4.40 2.00 -22.39
CA GLU A 41 -5.32 2.54 -21.40
C GLU A 41 -4.64 2.76 -20.05
N PHE A 42 -3.53 2.05 -19.75
CA PHE A 42 -2.80 2.25 -18.50
C PHE A 42 -2.28 3.68 -18.33
N GLU A 43 -2.03 4.42 -19.43
CA GLU A 43 -1.64 5.84 -19.36
C GLU A 43 -2.64 6.70 -18.57
N GLU A 44 -3.94 6.37 -18.63
CA GLU A 44 -4.98 7.09 -17.88
C GLU A 44 -4.88 6.90 -16.35
N VAL A 45 -4.20 5.84 -15.91
CA VAL A 45 -4.05 5.49 -14.49
C VAL A 45 -2.59 5.65 -14.02
N LYS A 46 -1.63 5.73 -14.94
CA LYS A 46 -0.18 5.78 -14.64
C LYS A 46 0.18 6.89 -13.67
N ASP A 47 -0.31 8.11 -13.87
CA ASP A 47 -0.04 9.23 -12.96
C ASP A 47 -0.60 8.98 -11.56
N PHE A 48 -1.80 8.39 -11.48
CA PHE A 48 -2.43 8.03 -10.21
C PHE A 48 -1.70 6.86 -9.53
N TYR A 49 -1.21 5.89 -10.30
CA TYR A 49 -0.38 4.78 -9.84
C TYR A 49 0.94 5.31 -9.25
N ASN A 50 1.62 6.19 -9.97
CA ASN A 50 2.84 6.88 -9.53
C ASN A 50 2.62 7.69 -8.25
N PHE A 51 1.53 8.46 -8.19
CA PHE A 51 1.14 9.19 -7.00
C PHE A 51 0.94 8.26 -5.80
N SER A 52 0.31 7.09 -6.00
CA SER A 52 0.10 6.11 -4.92
C SER A 52 1.41 5.58 -4.33
N ILE A 53 2.40 5.32 -5.18
CA ILE A 53 3.73 4.89 -4.75
C ILE A 53 4.39 5.99 -3.91
N LEU A 54 4.38 7.23 -4.41
CA LEU A 54 4.99 8.37 -3.73
C LEU A 54 4.28 8.69 -2.41
N ALA A 55 2.96 8.55 -2.33
CA ALA A 55 2.22 8.68 -1.08
C ALA A 55 2.66 7.63 -0.05
N GLY A 56 2.85 6.38 -0.47
CA GLY A 56 3.38 5.32 0.39
C GLY A 56 4.81 5.61 0.86
N VAL A 57 5.67 6.12 -0.02
CA VAL A 57 7.03 6.58 0.35
C VAL A 57 6.95 7.70 1.39
N PHE A 58 6.09 8.69 1.16
CA PHE A 58 5.91 9.82 2.07
C PHE A 58 5.43 9.39 3.46
N VAL A 59 4.46 8.47 3.52
CA VAL A 59 3.96 7.91 4.79
C VAL A 59 5.07 7.18 5.54
N ASN A 60 5.88 6.38 4.84
CA ASN A 60 7.03 5.71 5.46
C ASN A 60 8.09 6.71 5.94
N LEU A 61 8.35 7.79 5.21
CA LEU A 61 9.20 8.88 5.71
C LEU A 61 8.65 9.46 7.01
N LEU A 62 7.35 9.76 7.07
CA LEU A 62 6.73 10.28 8.29
C LEU A 62 6.86 9.30 9.46
N LYS A 63 6.71 7.98 9.25
CA LYS A 63 6.97 6.97 10.29
C LYS A 63 8.40 6.98 10.84
N LEU A 64 9.39 7.48 10.11
CA LEU A 64 10.77 7.65 10.61
C LEU A 64 10.89 8.84 11.56
N PHE A 65 10.17 9.92 11.28
CA PHE A 65 10.25 11.15 12.07
C PHE A 65 9.38 11.09 13.34
N PHE A 66 8.25 10.39 13.29
CA PHE A 66 7.30 10.31 14.41
C PHE A 66 7.40 8.97 15.15
N ARG A 67 7.61 9.01 16.47
CA ARG A 67 7.71 7.81 17.33
C ARG A 67 6.38 7.34 17.90
N SER A 68 5.35 8.19 17.91
CA SER A 68 4.05 7.86 18.50
C SER A 68 3.38 6.71 17.75
N TYR A 69 3.03 5.65 18.49
CA TYR A 69 2.32 4.49 17.94
C TYR A 69 0.92 4.87 17.42
N THR A 70 0.20 5.74 18.14
CA THR A 70 -1.08 6.32 17.71
C THR A 70 -0.93 7.01 16.36
N PHE A 71 0.04 7.93 16.23
CA PHE A 71 0.30 8.62 14.97
C PHE A 71 0.61 7.66 13.82
N LYS A 72 1.51 6.69 14.06
CA LYS A 72 1.88 5.67 13.06
C LYS A 72 0.70 4.80 12.63
N THR A 73 -0.29 4.60 13.50
CA THR A 73 -1.49 3.82 13.16
C THR A 73 -2.47 4.65 12.32
N PHE A 74 -2.70 5.92 12.68
CA PHE A 74 -3.63 6.77 11.93
C PHE A 74 -3.11 7.16 10.55
N ILE A 75 -1.80 7.36 10.40
CA ILE A 75 -1.23 7.72 9.11
C ILE A 75 -1.35 6.61 8.05
N GLU A 76 -1.55 5.35 8.45
CA GLU A 76 -1.84 4.22 7.55
C GLU A 76 -3.18 4.33 6.83
N LEU A 77 -4.08 5.20 7.29
CA LEU A 77 -5.32 5.47 6.56
C LEU A 77 -5.07 6.13 5.21
N VAL A 78 -4.03 6.95 5.08
CA VAL A 78 -3.68 7.62 3.83
C VAL A 78 -3.34 6.62 2.72
N PRO A 79 -2.35 5.72 2.88
CA PRO A 79 -2.03 4.74 1.85
C PRO A 79 -3.20 3.76 1.63
N LEU A 80 -3.97 3.42 2.67
CA LEU A 80 -5.17 2.58 2.52
C LEU A 80 -6.20 3.20 1.56
N THR A 81 -6.59 4.46 1.79
CA THR A 81 -7.57 5.14 0.95
C THR A 81 -7.09 5.25 -0.49
N ILE A 82 -5.82 5.60 -0.69
CA ILE A 82 -5.23 5.72 -2.03
C ILE A 82 -5.16 4.35 -2.71
N PHE A 83 -4.77 3.30 -1.98
CA PHE A 83 -4.68 1.95 -2.51
C PHE A 83 -6.05 1.40 -2.94
N ILE A 84 -7.09 1.61 -2.14
CA ILE A 84 -8.48 1.27 -2.51
C ILE A 84 -8.91 2.03 -3.76
N ALA A 85 -8.65 3.34 -3.83
CA ALA A 85 -9.01 4.15 -4.99
C ALA A 85 -8.28 3.69 -6.26
N LEU A 86 -7.01 3.30 -6.13
CA LEU A 86 -6.21 2.79 -7.25
C LEU A 86 -6.75 1.44 -7.72
N ALA A 87 -7.00 0.52 -6.79
CA ALA A 87 -7.57 -0.79 -7.10
C ALA A 87 -8.93 -0.65 -7.81
N TYR A 88 -9.77 0.28 -7.37
CA TYR A 88 -11.04 0.58 -8.01
C TYR A 88 -10.87 1.11 -9.44
N LYS A 89 -9.95 2.06 -9.67
CA LYS A 89 -9.64 2.55 -11.02
C LYS A 89 -9.14 1.45 -11.94
N LEU A 90 -8.19 0.63 -11.47
CA LEU A 90 -7.65 -0.51 -12.22
C LEU A 90 -8.73 -1.57 -12.48
N TRP A 91 -9.69 -1.75 -11.58
CA TRP A 91 -10.80 -2.68 -11.78
C TRP A 91 -11.76 -2.24 -12.90
N ILE A 92 -12.05 -0.93 -12.97
CA ILE A 92 -12.96 -0.36 -13.97
C ILE A 92 -12.30 -0.35 -15.34
N LEU A 93 -11.11 0.26 -15.43
CA LEU A 93 -10.44 0.42 -16.71
C LEU A 93 -9.89 -0.92 -17.21
N PHE A 94 -9.42 -1.75 -16.27
CA PHE A 94 -8.81 -3.05 -16.51
C PHE A 94 -7.81 -3.02 -17.67
N PRO A 95 -6.71 -2.25 -17.54
CA PRO A 95 -5.74 -2.00 -18.62
C PRO A 95 -4.76 -3.17 -18.79
N PHE A 96 -5.27 -4.39 -18.77
CA PHE A 96 -4.50 -5.63 -18.82
C PHE A 96 -4.99 -6.50 -19.99
N ASP A 97 -4.12 -6.76 -20.97
CA ASP A 97 -4.34 -7.77 -21.98
C ASP A 97 -3.80 -9.11 -21.48
N THR A 98 -4.64 -9.87 -20.81
CA THR A 98 -4.26 -11.18 -20.25
C THR A 98 -4.18 -12.28 -21.30
N SER A 99 -4.59 -12.02 -22.54
CA SER A 99 -4.51 -13.02 -23.62
C SER A 99 -3.08 -13.38 -24.00
N VAL A 100 -2.11 -12.49 -23.72
CA VAL A 100 -0.69 -12.72 -23.97
C VAL A 100 -0.06 -13.73 -22.99
N ILE A 101 -0.72 -14.03 -21.86
CA ILE A 101 -0.19 -14.88 -20.79
C ILE A 101 -0.76 -16.32 -20.90
N GLY A 102 -1.97 -16.49 -21.45
CA GLY A 102 -2.61 -17.79 -21.59
C GLY A 102 -4.13 -17.71 -21.67
N ASP A 103 -4.84 -18.56 -20.91
CA ASP A 103 -6.30 -18.52 -20.83
C ASP A 103 -6.76 -17.16 -20.27
N LYS A 104 -7.27 -16.32 -21.17
CA LYS A 104 -7.76 -14.98 -20.87
C LYS A 104 -8.76 -14.97 -19.72
N SER A 105 -9.72 -15.88 -19.72
CA SER A 105 -10.79 -15.90 -18.71
C SER A 105 -10.22 -16.20 -17.32
N LEU A 106 -9.32 -17.18 -17.24
CA LEU A 106 -8.64 -17.53 -15.99
C LEU A 106 -7.79 -16.37 -15.48
N TRP A 107 -6.97 -15.76 -16.35
CA TRP A 107 -6.08 -14.68 -15.95
C TRP A 107 -6.81 -13.37 -15.63
N ASP A 108 -7.87 -13.03 -16.35
CA ASP A 108 -8.74 -11.90 -16.01
C ASP A 108 -9.30 -12.05 -14.60
N ASN A 109 -9.79 -13.25 -14.25
CA ASN A 109 -10.31 -13.53 -12.92
C ASN A 109 -9.23 -13.44 -11.84
N ILE A 110 -8.01 -13.93 -12.11
CA ILE A 110 -6.88 -13.83 -11.17
C ILE A 110 -6.51 -12.36 -10.94
N PHE A 111 -6.37 -11.56 -12.00
CA PHE A 111 -6.02 -10.15 -11.88
C PHE A 111 -7.09 -9.37 -11.13
N ARG A 112 -8.37 -9.61 -11.45
CA ARG A 112 -9.50 -9.05 -10.70
C ARG A 112 -9.44 -9.44 -9.23
N PHE A 113 -9.20 -10.70 -8.92
CA PHE A 113 -9.02 -11.16 -7.54
C PHE A 113 -7.86 -10.42 -6.84
N LEU A 114 -6.72 -10.26 -7.50
CA LEU A 114 -5.55 -9.54 -6.99
C LEU A 114 -5.78 -8.03 -6.84
N LEU A 115 -6.73 -7.45 -7.57
CA LEU A 115 -7.14 -6.05 -7.37
C LEU A 115 -8.11 -5.92 -6.20
N ALA A 116 -9.02 -6.87 -5.99
CA ALA A 116 -10.08 -6.75 -4.99
C ALA A 116 -9.64 -7.20 -3.59
N VAL A 117 -8.94 -8.32 -3.47
CA VAL A 117 -8.69 -8.97 -2.17
C VAL A 117 -7.63 -8.26 -1.33
N PRO A 118 -6.45 -7.87 -1.86
CA PRO A 118 -5.44 -7.22 -1.05
C PRO A 118 -5.91 -5.91 -0.39
N PRO A 119 -6.65 -4.99 -1.05
CA PRO A 119 -7.21 -3.82 -0.39
C PRO A 119 -8.17 -4.16 0.75
N ILE A 120 -8.99 -5.21 0.61
CA ILE A 120 -9.92 -5.66 1.67
C ILE A 120 -9.15 -6.16 2.88
N LEU A 121 -8.15 -7.02 2.67
CA LEU A 121 -7.31 -7.54 3.75
C LEU A 121 -6.54 -6.42 4.45
N TYR A 122 -6.00 -5.48 3.68
CA TYR A 122 -5.29 -4.32 4.22
C TYR A 122 -6.22 -3.38 5.00
N ALA A 123 -7.46 -3.18 4.55
CA ALA A 123 -8.48 -2.43 5.27
C ALA A 123 -8.79 -3.07 6.63
N ILE A 124 -9.02 -4.39 6.66
CA ILE A 124 -9.26 -5.13 7.91
C ILE A 124 -8.08 -4.98 8.87
N GLY A 125 -6.86 -5.18 8.40
CA GLY A 125 -5.65 -5.01 9.21
C GLY A 125 -5.52 -3.60 9.80
N THR A 126 -5.80 -2.58 9.00
CA THR A 126 -5.75 -1.18 9.43
C THR A 126 -6.84 -0.86 10.46
N ILE A 127 -8.09 -1.29 10.21
CA ILE A 127 -9.21 -1.10 11.14
C ILE A 127 -8.92 -1.77 12.48
N THR A 128 -8.46 -3.03 12.48
CA THR A 128 -8.13 -3.73 13.72
C THR A 128 -7.03 -3.04 14.52
N SER A 129 -6.07 -2.41 13.83
CA SER A 129 -4.98 -1.67 14.46
C SER A 129 -5.47 -0.37 15.10
N ILE A 130 -6.37 0.35 14.42
CA ILE A 130 -7.03 1.56 14.95
C ILE A 130 -7.89 1.22 16.17
N VAL A 131 -8.71 0.16 16.11
CA VAL A 131 -9.54 -0.27 17.24
C VAL A 131 -8.69 -0.55 18.47
N LYS A 132 -7.54 -1.24 18.31
CA LYS A 132 -6.61 -1.49 19.42
C LYS A 132 -6.06 -0.20 20.04
N VAL A 133 -5.70 0.79 19.21
CA VAL A 133 -5.24 2.09 19.71
C VAL A 133 -6.33 2.77 20.54
N LEU A 134 -7.55 2.85 20.01
CA LEU A 134 -8.67 3.51 20.69
C LEU A 134 -9.03 2.84 22.02
N THR A 135 -9.07 1.50 22.07
CA THR A 135 -9.37 0.77 23.30
C THR A 135 -8.27 0.93 24.36
N ASN A 136 -6.99 0.95 23.95
CA ASN A 136 -5.88 1.14 24.88
C ASN A 136 -5.80 2.56 25.46
N GLU A 137 -6.19 3.57 24.68
CA GLU A 137 -6.26 4.95 25.20
C GLU A 137 -7.43 5.12 26.19
N GLN A 138 -8.56 4.45 25.94
CA GLN A 138 -9.70 4.46 26.87
C GLN A 138 -9.35 3.83 28.23
N THR A 139 -8.64 2.71 28.26
CA THR A 139 -8.27 2.05 29.53
C THR A 139 -7.28 2.85 30.37
N LEU A 140 -6.43 3.67 29.75
CA LEU A 140 -5.54 4.58 30.48
C LEU A 140 -6.34 5.74 31.10
N SER A 141 -7.32 6.29 30.38
CA SER A 141 -8.14 7.41 30.87
C SER A 141 -9.12 7.05 32.00
N SER A 142 -9.49 5.78 32.14
CA SER A 142 -10.41 5.32 33.21
C SER A 142 -9.73 4.96 34.53
N ASN A 143 -8.40 4.94 34.56
CA ASN A 143 -7.58 4.56 35.73
C ASN A 143 -6.88 5.76 36.40
N GLU A 144 -7.12 6.98 35.90
CA GLU A 144 -6.74 8.25 36.52
C GLU A 144 -7.93 8.83 37.32
#